data_AF-A0A955MJ07-F1
#
_entry.id   AF-A0A955MJ07-F1
#
_cell.length_a   1.000
_cell.length_b   1.000
_cell.length_c   1.000
_cell.angle_alpha   90.00
_cell.angle_beta   90.00
_cell.angle_gamma   90.00
#
_symmetry.space_group_name_H-M   'P 1'
#
loop_
_entity.id
_entity.type
_entity.pdbx_description
1 polymer ?
#
loop_
_entity_poly.entity_id
_entity_poly.type
_entity_poly.pdbx_seq_one_letter_code
_entity_poly.pdbx_strand_id
1 'polypeptide(L)' 'MANKSVKVAITGAAGQIGYALLFRIASGQMFGAGTDVHLSLLELEPALPALKGVVMEL' A
#
# COMPACT_ATOMS: atom_id res chain seq x y z
N MET A 1 21.49 5.00 -12.94
CA MET A 1 20.53 3.99 -13.45
C MET A 1 19.15 4.42 -12.98
N ALA A 2 18.13 4.40 -13.83
CA ALA A 2 16.78 4.75 -13.39
C ALA A 2 16.28 3.65 -12.44
N ASN A 3 15.93 4.00 -11.20
CA ASN A 3 15.29 3.07 -10.29
C ASN A 3 13.99 2.58 -10.92
N LYS A 4 13.74 1.27 -10.86
CA LYS A 4 12.50 0.67 -11.33
C LYS A 4 11.38 1.20 -10.44
N SER A 5 10.38 1.87 -11.02
CA SER A 5 9.23 2.41 -10.29
C SER A 5 7.96 1.67 -10.71
N VAL A 6 7.14 1.30 -9.73
CA VAL A 6 5.85 0.62 -9.94
C VAL A 6 4.72 1.34 -9.21
N LYS A 7 3.56 1.42 -9.86
CA LYS A 7 2.31 1.94 -9.29
C LYS A 7 1.39 0.78 -8.98
N VAL A 8 0.89 0.70 -7.75
CA VAL A 8 0.05 -0.41 -7.28
C VAL A 8 -1.26 0.15 -6.74
N ALA A 9 -2.38 -0.27 -7.32
CA ALA A 9 -3.70 0.04 -6.80
C ALA A 9 -4.19 -1.11 -5.91
N ILE A 10 -4.66 -0.78 -4.71
CA ILE A 10 -5.13 -1.76 -3.71
C ILE A 10 -6.53 -1.36 -3.28
N THR A 11 -7.50 -2.20 -3.58
CA THR A 11 -8.88 -2.05 -3.10
C THR A 11 -9.03 -2.78 -1.76
N GLY A 12 -9.99 -2.37 -0.94
CA GLY A 12 -10.18 -2.97 0.38
C GLY A 12 -9.00 -2.69 1.32
N ALA A 13 -8.31 -1.57 1.13
CA ALA A 13 -7.01 -1.28 1.76
C ALA A 13 -7.10 -1.10 3.28
N ALA A 14 -8.28 -0.77 3.82
CA ALA A 14 -8.52 -0.70 5.27
C ALA A 14 -8.91 -2.05 5.88
N GLY A 15 -9.11 -3.10 5.06
CA GLY A 15 -9.40 -4.44 5.52
C GLY A 15 -8.18 -5.16 6.11
N GLN A 16 -8.42 -6.24 6.84
CA GLN A 16 -7.37 -7.00 7.55
C GLN A 16 -6.28 -7.54 6.61
N ILE A 17 -6.67 -8.02 5.41
CA ILE A 17 -5.71 -8.48 4.39
C ILE A 17 -4.93 -7.30 3.81
N GLY A 18 -5.61 -6.19 3.51
CA GLY A 18 -4.99 -4.97 3.02
C GLY A 18 -3.91 -4.49 3.99
N TYR A 19 -4.25 -4.39 5.27
CA TYR A 19 -3.33 -4.01 6.34
C TYR A 19 -2.08 -4.89 6.36
N ALA A 20 -2.22 -6.21 6.43
CA ALA A 20 -1.07 -7.13 6.44
C ALA A 20 -0.24 -7.09 5.15
N LEU A 21 -0.88 -6.90 3.98
CA LEU A 21 -0.21 -6.88 2.68
C LEU A 21 0.60 -5.60 2.47
N LEU A 22 0.07 -4.44 2.86
CA LEU A 22 0.65 -3.13 2.57
C LEU A 22 2.09 -3.00 3.08
N PHE A 23 2.36 -3.42 4.33
CA PHE A 23 3.71 -3.37 4.89
C PHE A 23 4.70 -4.32 4.19
N ARG A 24 4.22 -5.43 3.63
CA ARG A 24 5.08 -6.36 2.85
C ARG A 24 5.44 -5.77 1.49
N ILE A 25 4.51 -5.01 0.89
CA ILE A 25 4.79 -4.27 -0.34
C ILE A 25 5.77 -3.13 -0.06
N ALA A 26 5.49 -2.30 0.97
CA ALA A 26 6.30 -1.15 1.34
C ALA A 26 7.73 -1.52 1.77
N SER A 27 7.91 -2.68 2.42
CA SER A 27 9.24 -3.20 2.79
C SER A 27 10.04 -3.79 1.62
N GLY A 28 9.47 -3.83 0.41
CA GLY A 28 10.13 -4.37 -0.78
C GLY A 28 10.12 -5.89 -0.88
N GLN A 29 9.39 -6.62 -0.01
CA GLN A 29 9.30 -8.08 -0.10
C GLN A 29 8.62 -8.57 -1.39
N MET A 30 7.74 -7.76 -1.99
CA MET A 30 7.01 -8.12 -3.21
C MET A 30 7.79 -7.81 -4.49
N PHE A 31 8.43 -6.64 -4.58
CA PHE A 31 9.06 -6.15 -5.81
C PHE A 31 10.59 -6.00 -5.72
N GLY A 32 11.19 -6.35 -4.58
CA GLY A 32 12.60 -6.16 -4.27
C GLY A 32 12.89 -4.77 -3.69
N ALA A 33 13.89 -4.69 -2.80
CA ALA A 33 14.26 -3.47 -2.07
C ALA A 33 14.78 -2.32 -2.96
N GLY A 34 15.13 -2.59 -4.22
CA GLY A 34 15.56 -1.59 -5.20
C GLY A 34 14.44 -1.04 -6.09
N THR A 35 13.18 -1.39 -5.83
CA THR A 35 12.02 -0.93 -6.59
C THR A 35 11.26 0.12 -5.80
N ASP A 36 11.10 1.31 -6.38
CA ASP A 36 10.27 2.37 -5.79
C ASP A 36 8.79 2.06 -6.01
N VAL A 37 7.98 2.06 -4.95
CA VAL A 37 6.57 1.70 -5.00
C VAL A 37 5.68 2.90 -4.67
N HIS A 38 4.68 3.15 -5.53
CA HIS A 38 3.63 4.13 -5.28
C HIS A 38 2.30 3.41 -5.02
N LEU A 39 1.75 3.59 -3.82
CA LEU A 39 0.52 2.94 -3.39
C LEU A 39 -0.68 3.86 -3.62
N SER A 40 -1.67 3.36 -4.37
CA SER A 40 -2.98 3.99 -4.55
C SER A 40 -4.01 3.15 -3.80
N LEU A 41 -4.46 3.65 -2.65
CA LEU A 41 -5.36 2.91 -1.76
C LEU A 41 -6.82 3.32 -2.00
N LEU A 42 -7.70 2.34 -2.22
CA LEU A 42 -9.11 2.53 -2.50
C LEU A 42 -9.99 1.82 -1.46
N GLU A 43 -11.00 2.53 -0.98
CA GLU A 43 -12.03 2.02 -0.08
C GLU A 43 -13.39 2.67 -0.32
N LEU A 44 -14.41 2.05 0.26
CA LEU A 44 -15.73 2.67 0.41
C LEU A 44 -15.68 3.85 1.39
N GLU A 45 -16.56 4.83 1.19
CA GLU A 45 -16.63 6.06 2.02
C GLU A 45 -16.66 5.79 3.54
N PRO A 46 -17.42 4.80 4.07
CA PRO A 46 -17.46 4.52 5.50
C PRO A 46 -16.12 4.04 6.08
N ALA A 47 -15.23 3.48 5.25
CA ALA A 47 -13.94 2.96 5.66
C ALA A 47 -12.80 3.99 5.54
N LEU A 48 -13.06 5.18 4.98
CA LEU A 48 -12.04 6.22 4.82
C LEU A 48 -11.37 6.66 6.13
N PRO A 49 -12.05 6.76 7.29
CA PRO A 49 -11.38 7.05 8.56
C PRO A 49 -10.37 5.96 8.96
N ALA A 50 -10.72 4.68 8.77
CA ALA A 50 -9.82 3.56 9.02
C ALA A 50 -8.65 3.57 8.01
N LEU A 51 -8.94 3.83 6.73
CA LEU A 51 -7.90 3.96 5.70
C LEU A 51 -6.91 5.08 6.01
N LYS A 52 -7.37 6.22 6.53
CA LYS A 52 -6.47 7.28 7.03
C LYS A 52 -5.57 6.78 8.15
N GLY A 53 -6.07 5.94 9.04
CA GLY A 53 -5.28 5.22 10.04
C GLY A 53 -4.13 4.45 9.41
N VAL A 54 -4.44 3.58 8.44
CA VAL A 54 -3.44 2.77 7.74
C VAL A 54 -2.39 3.63 7.03
N VAL A 55 -2.78 4.75 6.41
CA VAL A 55 -1.85 5.69 5.77
C VAL A 55 -0.91 6.36 6.78
N MET A 56 -1.33 6.59 8.02
CA MET A 56 -0.45 7.16 9.06
C MET A 56 0.58 6.14 9.59
N GLU A 57 0.30 4.84 9.49
CA GLU A 57 1.20 3.79 9.96
C GLU A 57 2.28 3.42 8.92
N LEU A 58 2.01 3.66 7.64
CA LEU A 58 2.94 3.46 6.52
C LEU A 58 3.94 4.63 6.39
#